data_AF-A0AAE3VLD0-F1
#
_entry.id   AF-A0AAE3VLD0-F1
#
_cell.length_a   1.000
_cell.length_b   1.000
_cell.length_c   1.000
_cell.angle_alpha   90.00
_cell.angle_beta   90.00
_cell.angle_gamma   90.00
#
_symmetry.space_group_name_H-M   'P 1'
#
loop_
_entity.id
_entity.type
_entity.pdbx_description
1 polymer ?
#
loop_
_entity_poly.entity_id
_entity_poly.type
_entity_poly.pdbx_seq_one_letter_code
_entity_poly.pdbx_strand_id
1 'polypeptide(L)' 'MQLSSSEVARLKAALSDRPPGEFHFPEIYGSGWEELWIGDKVKTGRAFLNAVRSGVFPGVEDTGRKAGGGRLYRWRG' A
#
# COMPACT_ATOMS: atom_id res chain seq x y z
N MET A 1 8.32 -9.95 -7.98
CA MET A 1 8.23 -8.51 -8.27
C MET A 1 8.34 -7.77 -6.95
N GLN A 2 9.32 -6.88 -6.86
CA GLN A 2 9.49 -5.93 -5.75
C GLN A 2 9.10 -4.55 -6.25
N LEU A 3 8.65 -3.68 -5.36
CA LEU A 3 8.42 -2.27 -5.69
C LEU A 3 9.77 -1.61 -6.01
N SER A 4 9.82 -0.79 -7.05
CA SER A 4 11.01 -0.01 -7.36
C SER A 4 11.26 1.07 -6.29
N SER A 5 12.50 1.56 -6.18
CA SER A 5 12.85 2.60 -5.20
C SER A 5 12.05 3.89 -5.40
N SER A 6 11.75 4.27 -6.64
CA SER A 6 10.91 5.43 -6.97
C SER A 6 9.45 5.23 -6.56
N GLU A 7 8.89 4.03 -6.77
CA GLU A 7 7.55 3.70 -6.29
C GLU A 7 7.46 3.70 -4.76
N VAL A 8 8.46 3.15 -4.07
CA VAL A 8 8.53 3.18 -2.61
C VAL A 8 8.55 4.63 -2.12
N ALA A 9 9.37 5.49 -2.71
CA ALA A 9 9.45 6.91 -2.34
C ALA A 9 8.10 7.62 -2.56
N ARG A 10 7.45 7.40 -3.71
CA ARG A 10 6.12 7.94 -4.02
C ARG A 10 5.07 7.51 -3.00
N LEU A 11 5.02 6.22 -2.66
CA LEU A 11 4.05 5.68 -1.70
C LEU A 11 4.30 6.19 -0.28
N LYS A 12 5.57 6.38 0.12
CA LYS A 12 5.92 6.99 1.41
C LYS A 12 5.46 8.45 1.48
N ALA A 13 5.73 9.25 0.45
CA ALA A 13 5.22 10.62 0.38
C ALA A 13 3.68 10.64 0.49
N ALA A 14 3.00 9.78 -0.26
CA ALA A 14 1.56 9.63 -0.21
C ALA A 14 1.02 9.18 1.17
N LEU A 15 1.83 8.52 2.02
CA LEU A 15 1.49 8.17 3.40
C LEU A 15 1.74 9.32 4.37
N SER A 16 2.83 10.07 4.20
CA SER A 16 3.17 11.22 5.02
C SER A 16 2.17 12.37 4.89
N ASP A 17 1.52 12.51 3.74
CA ASP A 17 0.48 13.53 3.51
C ASP A 17 -0.87 13.17 4.16
N ARG A 18 -1.00 11.98 4.78
CA ARG A 18 -2.25 11.46 5.33
C ARG A 18 -2.29 11.60 6.84
N PRO A 19 -3.48 11.82 7.43
CA PRO A 19 -3.65 11.59 8.85
C PRO A 19 -3.40 10.10 9.19
N PRO A 20 -2.87 9.79 10.40
CA PRO A 20 -2.83 8.44 10.91
C PRO A 20 -4.22 7.79 10.90
N GLY A 21 -4.29 6.50 10.58
CA GLY A 21 -5.58 5.82 10.45
C GLY A 21 -5.53 4.56 9.59
N GLU A 22 -6.70 3.94 9.43
CA GLU A 22 -6.87 2.77 8.58
C GLU A 22 -7.02 3.18 7.11
N PHE A 23 -6.45 2.41 6.20
CA PHE A 23 -6.50 2.68 4.77
C PHE A 23 -6.39 1.39 3.94
N HIS A 24 -6.85 1.46 2.69
CA HIS A 24 -6.61 0.45 1.67
C HIS A 24 -5.48 0.87 0.74
N PHE A 25 -4.66 -0.09 0.30
CA PHE A 25 -3.54 0.17 -0.61
C PHE A 25 -3.90 0.98 -1.87
N PRO A 26 -5.03 0.76 -2.55
CA PRO A 26 -5.44 1.58 -3.70
C PRO A 26 -5.49 3.08 -3.41
N GLU A 27 -5.87 3.46 -2.18
CA GLU A 27 -6.00 4.86 -1.78
C GLU A 27 -4.65 5.60 -1.75
N ILE A 28 -3.56 4.89 -1.44
CA ILE A 28 -2.19 5.44 -1.47
C ILE A 28 -1.54 5.24 -2.84
N TYR A 29 -1.96 4.21 -3.59
CA TYR A 29 -1.45 3.98 -4.92
C TYR A 29 -1.95 5.04 -5.91
N GLY A 30 -3.16 5.58 -5.70
CA GLY A 30 -3.73 6.69 -6.46
C GLY A 30 -4.38 6.26 -7.77
N SER A 31 -4.60 7.22 -8.68
CA SER A 31 -5.33 7.04 -9.93
C SER A 31 -4.81 5.90 -10.81
N GLY A 32 -3.50 5.67 -10.81
CA GLY A 32 -2.88 4.58 -11.56
C GLY A 32 -3.35 3.19 -11.12
N TRP A 33 -4.03 3.05 -9.97
CA TRP A 33 -4.58 1.77 -9.53
C TRP A 33 -5.67 1.29 -10.48
N GLU A 34 -6.56 2.17 -10.92
CA GLU A 34 -7.69 1.77 -11.78
C GLU A 34 -7.28 1.43 -13.20
N GLU A 35 -6.14 1.95 -13.63
CA GLU A 35 -5.54 1.67 -14.94
C GLU A 35 -4.86 0.29 -14.99
N LEU A 36 -4.59 -0.34 -13.83
CA LEU A 36 -3.99 -1.66 -13.77
C LEU A 36 -4.98 -2.76 -14.16
N TRP A 37 -4.51 -3.69 -14.99
CA TRP A 37 -5.18 -4.97 -15.20
C TRP A 37 -5.28 -5.75 -13.88
N ILE A 38 -6.30 -6.60 -13.74
CA ILE A 38 -6.56 -7.37 -12.51
C ILE A 38 -5.32 -8.16 -12.06
N GLY A 39 -4.59 -8.77 -13.00
CA GLY A 39 -3.35 -9.49 -12.69
C GLY A 39 -2.27 -8.60 -12.08
N ASP A 40 -2.16 -7.36 -12.51
CA ASP A 40 -1.17 -6.41 -12.01
C ASP A 40 -1.62 -5.78 -10.70
N LYS A 41 -2.92 -5.52 -10.51
CA LYS A 41 -3.49 -5.18 -9.18
C LYS A 41 -3.07 -6.22 -8.12
N VAL A 42 -3.19 -7.51 -8.45
CA VAL A 42 -2.79 -8.60 -7.54
C VAL A 42 -1.28 -8.62 -7.29
N LYS A 43 -0.45 -8.50 -8.34
CA LYS A 43 1.02 -8.49 -8.20
C LYS A 43 1.50 -7.30 -7.37
N THR A 44 1.02 -6.10 -7.68
CA THR A 44 1.38 -4.85 -7.00
C THR A 44 0.91 -4.87 -5.54
N GLY A 45 -0.31 -5.33 -5.27
CA GLY A 45 -0.81 -5.49 -3.90
C GLY A 45 0.03 -6.49 -3.08
N ARG A 46 0.44 -7.61 -3.69
CA ARG A 46 1.34 -8.58 -3.03
C ARG A 46 2.74 -8.02 -2.81
N ALA A 47 3.27 -7.24 -3.74
CA ALA A 47 4.55 -6.56 -3.60
C ALA A 47 4.53 -5.56 -2.43
N PHE A 48 3.46 -4.77 -2.32
CA PHE A 48 3.27 -3.85 -1.20
C PHE A 48 3.15 -4.58 0.14
N LEU A 49 2.34 -5.65 0.22
CA LEU A 49 2.22 -6.47 1.44
C LEU A 49 3.58 -7.00 1.91
N ASN A 50 4.39 -7.53 1.00
CA ASN A 50 5.72 -8.04 1.32
C ASN A 50 6.64 -6.92 1.81
N ALA A 51 6.60 -5.75 1.17
CA ALA A 51 7.40 -4.60 1.56
C ALA A 51 7.01 -4.06 2.96
N VAL A 52 5.72 -4.03 3.30
CA VAL A 52 5.25 -3.71 4.66
C VAL A 52 5.81 -4.72 5.67
N ARG A 53 5.70 -6.02 5.38
CA ARG A 53 6.20 -7.08 6.26
C ARG A 53 7.72 -7.11 6.41
N SER A 54 8.45 -6.64 5.40
CA SER A 54 9.91 -6.51 5.46
C SER A 54 10.38 -5.17 6.06
N GLY A 55 9.46 -4.34 6.59
CA GLY A 55 9.81 -3.08 7.24
C GLY A 55 10.18 -1.94 6.29
N VAL A 56 9.93 -2.06 4.99
CA VAL A 56 10.23 -0.99 4.00
C VAL A 56 9.37 0.25 4.25
N PHE A 57 8.15 0.06 4.77
CA PHE A 57 7.21 1.12 5.14
C PHE A 57 7.12 1.21 6.67
N PRO A 58 8.08 1.88 7.34
CA PRO A 58 8.00 2.10 8.79
C PRO A 58 6.74 2.89 9.11
N GLY A 59 6.01 2.51 10.16
CA GLY A 59 4.73 3.14 10.54
C GLY A 59 3.49 2.57 9.85
N VAL A 60 3.66 1.72 8.83
CA VAL A 60 2.55 0.95 8.24
C VAL A 60 2.44 -0.42 8.89
N GLU A 61 1.26 -0.75 9.39
CA GLU A 61 0.92 -2.04 9.97
C GLU A 61 -0.02 -2.81 9.04
N ASP A 62 0.32 -4.06 8.74
CA ASP A 62 -0.61 -5.02 8.14
C ASP A 62 -1.59 -5.52 9.21
N THR A 63 -2.84 -5.05 9.18
CA THR A 63 -3.82 -5.40 10.22
C THR A 63 -4.33 -6.85 10.12
N GLY A 64 -4.00 -7.58 9.05
CA GLY A 64 -4.53 -8.93 8.81
C GLY A 64 -6.00 -8.97 8.37
N ARG A 65 -6.74 -7.87 8.52
CA ARG A 65 -8.18 -7.78 8.25
C ARG A 65 -8.47 -7.39 6.81
N LYS A 66 -9.70 -7.70 6.40
CA LYS A 66 -10.28 -7.23 5.14
C LYS A 66 -11.55 -6.45 5.42
N ALA A 67 -11.76 -5.38 4.69
CA ALA A 67 -12.98 -4.58 4.68
C ALA A 67 -13.25 -4.14 3.23
N GLY A 68 -14.53 -4.04 2.83
CA GLY A 68 -14.90 -3.55 1.49
C GLY A 68 -14.27 -4.30 0.31
N GLY A 69 -13.91 -5.59 0.47
CA GLY A 69 -13.25 -6.39 -0.57
C GLY A 69 -11.72 -6.23 -0.68
N GLY A 70 -11.10 -5.36 0.14
CA GLY A 70 -9.66 -5.11 0.16
C GLY A 70 -8.99 -5.46 1.49
N ARG A 71 -7.65 -5.57 1.49
CA ARG A 71 -6.85 -5.68 2.73
C ARG A 71 -6.76 -4.31 3.39
N LEU A 72 -6.89 -4.29 4.71
CA LEU A 72 -6.85 -3.07 5.52
C LEU A 72 -5.50 -2.93 6.19
N TYR A 73 -4.89 -1.77 6.03
CA TYR A 73 -3.62 -1.39 6.65
C TYR A 73 -3.87 -0.27 7.65
N ARG A 74 -2.93 -0.04 8.55
CA ARG A 74 -2.97 1.09 9.48
C ARG A 74 -1.69 1.90 9.38
N TRP A 75 -1.84 3.20 9.15
CA TRP A 75 -0.78 4.19 9.19
C TRP A 75 -0.71 4.82 10.59
N ARG A 76 0.48 4.84 11.20
CA ARG A 76 0.68 5.34 12.57
C ARG A 76 1.24 6.77 12.66
N GLY A 77 1.76 7.33 11.57
CA GLY A 77 2.48 8.62 11.56
C GLY A 77 3.97 8.42 11.76
#